data_AF-Q7N9J7-F1
#
_entry.id   AF-Q7N9J7-F1
#
_cell.length_a   1.000
_cell.length_b   1.000
_cell.length_c   1.000
_cell.angle_alpha   90.00
_cell.angle_beta   90.00
_cell.angle_gamma   90.00
#
_symmetry.space_group_name_H-M   'P 1'
#
loop_
_entity.id
_entity.type
_entity.pdbx_description
1 polymer ?
#
loop_
_entity_poly.entity_id
_entity_poly.type
_entity_poly.pdbx_seq_one_letter_code
_entity_poly.pdbx_strand_id
1 'polypeptide(L)'
;MGLAGCPLINRIVNDANKVASPGGHITSKQAEILKSNLPVVQRRSALQNQVSRKEFVRDQDYLMKQWETNTGRTWPIGATPHHIIPLESGGANKWWNLMPTHGTLPNHSLPGIPGPHAAGGVLRTTIQQGRKALPPGTITDLRL
;
A
#
# COMPACT_ATOMS: atom_id res chain seq x y z
N MET A 1 -27.83 -1.50 -0.45
CA MET A 1 -27.22 -1.13 -1.74
C MET A 1 -25.75 -0.78 -1.45
N GLY A 2 -24.71 -1.58 -1.61
CA GLY A 2 -24.43 -2.78 -2.40
C GLY A 2 -22.96 -2.66 -2.84
N LEU A 3 -21.98 -2.90 -1.95
CA LEU A 3 -20.53 -2.82 -2.27
C LEU A 3 -20.04 -3.98 -3.16
N ALA A 4 -20.93 -4.63 -3.89
CA ALA A 4 -20.70 -5.87 -4.63
C ALA A 4 -20.15 -5.66 -6.06
N GLY A 5 -19.58 -4.49 -6.38
CA GLY A 5 -19.07 -4.20 -7.73
C GLY A 5 -17.88 -3.24 -7.80
N CYS A 6 -17.24 -2.93 -6.67
CA CYS A 6 -16.06 -2.06 -6.68
C CYS A 6 -14.79 -2.93 -6.63
N PRO A 7 -13.92 -2.86 -7.66
CA PRO A 7 -12.67 -3.62 -7.71
C PRO A 7 -11.90 -3.54 -6.40
N LEU A 8 -11.30 -4.65 -5.97
CA LEU A 8 -10.54 -4.75 -4.73
C LEU A 8 -9.48 -3.63 -4.61
N ILE A 9 -8.80 -3.28 -5.71
CA ILE A 9 -7.83 -2.18 -5.73
C ILE A 9 -8.43 -0.83 -5.30
N ASN A 10 -9.66 -0.53 -5.69
CA ASN A 10 -10.33 0.72 -5.30
C ASN A 10 -10.68 0.70 -3.81
N ARG A 11 -11.09 -0.45 -3.29
CA ARG A 11 -11.36 -0.63 -1.86
C ARG A 11 -10.08 -0.45 -1.03
N ILE A 12 -8.95 -0.97 -1.52
CA ILE A 12 -7.63 -0.79 -0.91
C ILE A 12 -7.23 0.68 -0.89
N VAL A 13 -7.33 1.38 -2.03
CA VAL A 13 -7.00 2.81 -2.14
C VAL A 13 -7.86 3.64 -1.20
N ASN A 14 -9.17 3.35 -1.14
CA ASN A 14 -10.09 4.04 -0.24
C ASN A 14 -9.74 3.82 1.23
N ASP A 15 -9.36 2.60 1.61
CA ASP A 15 -8.96 2.28 2.98
C ASP A 15 -7.63 2.94 3.36
N ALA A 16 -6.66 2.90 2.45
CA ALA A 16 -5.37 3.57 2.58
C ALA A 16 -5.54 5.09 2.78
N ASN A 17 -6.43 5.72 2.01
CA ASN A 17 -6.71 7.16 2.13
C ASN A 17 -7.29 7.58 3.48
N LYS A 18 -7.88 6.67 4.29
CA LYS A 18 -8.36 7.01 5.64
C LYS A 18 -7.24 7.34 6.62
N VAL A 19 -6.02 6.88 6.35
CA VAL A 19 -4.86 7.08 7.22
C VAL A 19 -3.72 7.83 6.54
N ALA A 20 -3.94 8.32 5.31
CA ALA A 20 -2.99 9.18 4.65
C ALA A 20 -2.78 10.46 5.47
N SER A 21 -1.54 10.91 5.57
CA SER A 21 -1.24 12.22 6.12
C SER A 21 -2.01 13.33 5.37
N PRO A 22 -2.31 14.48 6.01
CA PRO A 22 -2.87 15.63 5.30
C PRO A 22 -2.06 15.99 4.05
N GLY A 23 -2.73 16.18 2.91
CA GLY A 23 -2.08 16.38 1.60
C GLY A 23 -1.50 15.11 0.95
N GLY A 24 -1.49 13.99 1.68
CA GLY A 24 -0.88 12.72 1.30
C GLY A 24 -1.81 11.70 0.64
N HIS A 25 -3.08 12.04 0.42
CA HIS A 25 -4.04 11.12 -0.17
C HIS A 25 -3.62 10.69 -1.57
N ILE A 26 -3.82 9.41 -1.85
CA ILE A 26 -3.62 8.76 -3.15
C ILE A 26 -4.57 9.41 -4.16
N THR A 27 -4.01 10.00 -5.21
CA THR A 27 -4.76 10.67 -6.27
C THR A 27 -5.36 9.65 -7.25
N SER A 28 -6.38 10.06 -8.02
CA SER A 28 -6.94 9.19 -9.07
C SER A 28 -5.89 8.72 -10.07
N LYS A 29 -5.00 9.62 -10.51
CA LYS A 29 -3.88 9.28 -11.41
C LYS A 29 -2.93 8.26 -10.77
N GLN A 30 -2.60 8.43 -9.49
CA GLN A 30 -1.76 7.46 -8.78
C GLN A 30 -2.46 6.09 -8.67
N ALA A 31 -3.75 6.07 -8.36
CA ALA A 31 -4.55 4.85 -8.27
C ALA A 31 -4.66 4.13 -9.62
N GLU A 32 -4.81 4.86 -10.72
CA GLU A 32 -4.82 4.31 -12.09
C GLU A 32 -3.47 3.67 -12.45
N ILE A 33 -2.35 4.32 -12.12
CA ILE A 33 -1.00 3.79 -12.34
C ILE A 33 -0.78 2.53 -11.48
N LEU A 34 -1.22 2.56 -10.22
CA LEU A 34 -1.17 1.42 -9.32
C LEU A 34 -1.95 0.22 -9.89
N LYS A 35 -3.20 0.45 -10.33
CA LYS A 35 -4.05 -0.56 -10.95
C LYS A 35 -3.46 -1.13 -12.24
N SER A 36 -2.83 -0.29 -13.06
CA SER A 36 -2.27 -0.69 -14.35
C SER A 36 -0.97 -1.50 -14.19
N ASN A 37 -0.14 -1.17 -13.20
CA ASN A 37 1.14 -1.83 -12.98
C ASN A 37 1.08 -3.03 -12.01
N LEU A 38 0.09 -3.07 -11.12
CA LEU A 38 -0.14 -4.18 -10.17
C LEU A 38 -1.58 -4.71 -10.27
N PRO A 39 -2.06 -5.13 -11.45
CA PRO A 39 -3.40 -5.71 -11.58
C PRO A 39 -3.49 -7.06 -10.83
N VAL A 40 -2.35 -7.73 -10.71
CA VAL A 40 -2.20 -9.05 -10.09
C VAL A 40 -0.96 -9.01 -9.19
N VAL A 41 -1.08 -9.52 -7.98
CA VAL A 41 0.01 -9.51 -7.00
C VAL A 41 0.29 -10.91 -6.49
N GLN A 42 1.55 -11.18 -6.17
CA GLN A 42 2.02 -12.48 -5.70
C GLN A 42 2.76 -12.34 -4.38
N ARG A 43 2.40 -13.17 -3.40
CA ARG A 43 3.07 -13.18 -2.10
C ARG A 43 4.55 -13.57 -2.25
N ARG A 44 5.44 -12.72 -1.73
CA ARG A 44 6.89 -12.92 -1.74
C ARG A 44 7.32 -13.91 -0.65
N SER A 45 8.41 -14.63 -0.92
CA SER A 45 9.11 -15.40 0.11
C SER A 45 9.78 -14.47 1.13
N ALA A 46 10.20 -15.01 2.28
CA ALA A 46 10.91 -14.23 3.30
C ALA A 46 12.20 -13.60 2.75
N LEU A 47 12.97 -14.35 1.95
CA LEU A 47 14.19 -13.86 1.29
C LEU A 47 13.89 -12.73 0.30
N GLN A 48 12.91 -12.91 -0.58
CA GLN A 48 12.51 -11.88 -1.54
C GLN A 48 12.04 -10.60 -0.83
N ASN A 49 11.29 -10.74 0.26
CA ASN A 49 10.84 -9.61 1.08
C ASN A 49 12.02 -8.91 1.77
N GLN A 50 13.01 -9.66 2.28
CA GLN A 50 14.21 -9.08 2.88
C GLN A 50 15.03 -8.26 1.85
N VAL A 51 15.22 -8.80 0.64
CA VAL A 51 15.89 -8.08 -0.46
C VAL A 51 15.11 -6.81 -0.83
N SER A 52 13.80 -6.93 -1.05
CA SER A 52 12.95 -5.79 -1.40
C SER A 52 12.97 -4.70 -0.32
N ARG A 53 13.02 -5.07 0.97
CA ARG A 53 13.14 -4.11 2.08
C ARG A 53 14.49 -3.39 2.10
N LYS A 54 15.60 -4.10 1.83
CA LYS A 54 16.93 -3.49 1.75
C LYS A 54 17.00 -2.48 0.60
N GLU A 55 16.44 -2.83 -0.56
CA GLU A 55 16.33 -1.91 -1.70
C GLU A 55 15.49 -0.68 -1.34
N PHE A 56 14.35 -0.87 -0.67
CA PHE A 56 13.51 0.24 -0.24
C PHE A 56 14.26 1.22 0.68
N VAL A 57 14.94 0.72 1.71
CA VAL A 57 15.71 1.56 2.64
C VAL A 57 16.79 2.35 1.92
N ARG A 58 17.46 1.75 0.91
CA ARG A 58 18.47 2.44 0.10
C ARG A 58 17.86 3.55 -0.76
N ASP A 59 16.70 3.30 -1.36
CA ASP A 59 16.13 4.15 -2.42
C ASP A 59 14.98 5.06 -1.91
N GLN A 60 14.67 5.03 -0.60
CA GLN A 60 13.51 5.66 0.02
C GLN A 60 13.38 7.15 -0.32
N ASP A 61 14.45 7.92 -0.12
CA ASP A 61 14.44 9.37 -0.36
C ASP A 61 14.23 9.70 -1.83
N TYR A 62 14.78 8.89 -2.72
CA TYR A 62 14.57 9.03 -4.16
C TYR A 62 13.10 8.77 -4.52
N LEU A 63 12.50 7.72 -3.97
CA LEU A 63 11.08 7.39 -4.21
C LEU A 63 10.14 8.46 -3.64
N MET A 64 10.48 9.06 -2.49
CA MET A 64 9.75 10.20 -1.93
C MET A 64 9.82 11.42 -2.85
N LYS A 65 11.00 11.79 -3.37
CA LYS A 65 11.15 12.87 -4.36
C LYS A 65 10.38 12.60 -5.65
N GLN A 66 10.37 11.34 -6.11
CA GLN A 66 9.55 10.94 -7.25
C GLN A 66 8.06 11.11 -6.95
N TRP A 67 7.60 10.76 -5.75
CA TRP A 67 6.22 10.98 -5.35
C TRP A 67 5.87 12.46 -5.37
N GLU A 68 6.72 13.32 -4.82
CA GLU A 68 6.51 14.78 -4.82
C GLU A 68 6.42 15.32 -6.25
N THR A 69 7.37 14.93 -7.11
CA THR A 69 7.42 15.34 -8.52
C THR A 69 6.18 14.91 -9.29
N ASN A 70 5.71 13.67 -9.11
CA ASN A 70 4.61 13.11 -9.90
C ASN A 70 3.22 13.54 -9.39
N THR A 71 3.12 13.93 -8.12
CA THR A 71 1.87 14.41 -7.53
C THR A 71 1.76 15.94 -7.52
N GLY A 72 2.87 16.65 -7.71
CA GLY A 72 2.94 18.10 -7.58
C GLY A 72 2.76 18.58 -6.13
N ARG A 73 3.10 17.74 -5.15
CA ARG A 73 2.91 18.00 -3.72
C ARG A 73 4.22 17.87 -2.98
N THR A 74 4.31 18.52 -1.83
CA THR A 74 5.42 18.33 -0.88
C THR A 74 5.09 17.17 0.05
N TRP A 75 6.09 16.36 0.37
CA TRP A 75 5.96 15.28 1.34
C TRP A 75 5.63 15.86 2.72
N PRO A 76 4.55 15.42 3.39
CA PRO A 76 4.15 15.97 4.67
C PRO A 76 5.24 15.83 5.74
N ILE A 77 5.50 16.92 6.48
CA ILE A 77 6.51 16.93 7.54
C ILE A 77 6.18 15.88 8.60
N GLY A 78 7.19 15.09 8.98
CA GLY A 78 7.07 14.03 9.97
C GLY A 78 6.32 12.78 9.50
N ALA A 79 5.87 12.72 8.24
CA ALA A 79 5.24 11.53 7.69
C ALA A 79 6.29 10.52 7.21
N THR A 80 5.99 9.24 7.40
CA THR A 80 6.83 8.12 6.94
C THR A 80 6.23 7.48 5.69
N PRO A 81 7.05 6.99 4.74
CA PRO A 81 6.54 6.40 3.51
C PRO A 81 6.06 4.97 3.73
N HIS A 82 4.85 4.67 3.26
CA HIS A 82 4.29 3.33 3.30
C HIS A 82 3.82 2.87 1.95
N HIS A 83 3.89 1.56 1.77
CA HIS A 83 3.38 0.93 0.59
C HIS A 83 1.86 0.76 0.66
N ILE A 84 1.16 1.15 -0.41
CA ILE A 84 -0.28 0.94 -0.57
C ILE A 84 -0.55 -0.56 -0.68
N ILE A 85 0.14 -1.24 -1.60
CA ILE A 85 0.24 -2.70 -1.63
C ILE A 85 1.55 -3.10 -0.94
N PRO A 86 1.52 -3.89 0.16
CA PRO A 86 2.72 -4.20 0.92
C PRO A 86 3.70 -5.09 0.15
N LEU A 87 5.00 -4.95 0.45
CA LEU A 87 6.06 -5.71 -0.21
C LEU A 87 5.89 -7.23 -0.04
N GLU A 88 5.47 -7.69 1.13
CA GLU A 88 5.21 -9.12 1.37
C GLU A 88 4.13 -9.69 0.44
N SER A 89 3.19 -8.85 0.01
CA SER A 89 2.10 -9.22 -0.89
C SER A 89 2.44 -9.01 -2.36
N GLY A 90 3.68 -8.64 -2.70
CA GLY A 90 4.11 -8.41 -4.08
C GLY A 90 4.08 -6.94 -4.53
N GLY A 91 3.81 -6.00 -3.64
CA GLY A 91 3.84 -4.57 -3.96
C GLY A 91 5.22 -4.08 -4.44
N ALA A 92 5.25 -3.04 -5.26
CA ALA A 92 6.50 -2.53 -5.85
C ALA A 92 7.15 -1.42 -5.01
N ASN A 93 8.48 -1.36 -5.01
CA ASN A 93 9.28 -0.20 -4.54
C ASN A 93 9.21 0.91 -5.60
N LYS A 94 8.05 1.57 -5.73
CA LYS A 94 7.79 2.62 -6.72
C LYS A 94 6.97 3.72 -6.11
N TRP A 95 7.21 4.97 -6.52
CA TRP A 95 6.53 6.16 -5.98
C TRP A 95 5.00 6.02 -6.01
N TRP A 96 4.44 5.41 -7.06
CA TRP A 96 3.00 5.26 -7.23
C TRP A 96 2.39 4.22 -6.28
N ASN A 97 3.22 3.38 -5.66
CA ASN A 97 2.82 2.47 -4.60
C ASN A 97 3.12 3.05 -3.20
N LEU A 98 3.53 4.32 -3.08
CA LEU A 98 3.81 4.95 -1.80
C LEU A 98 2.74 5.95 -1.37
N MET A 99 2.57 6.08 -0.06
CA MET A 99 1.78 7.12 0.58
C MET A 99 2.45 7.59 1.88
N PRO A 100 2.38 8.88 2.22
CA PRO A 100 2.81 9.38 3.53
C PRO A 100 1.77 9.03 4.60
N THR A 101 2.22 8.55 5.76
CA THR A 101 1.37 8.40 6.95
C THR A 101 2.08 8.87 8.22
N HIS A 102 1.31 9.29 9.22
CA HIS A 102 1.80 9.63 10.56
C HIS A 102 1.61 8.49 11.59
N GLY A 103 1.31 7.27 11.14
CA GLY A 103 1.05 6.14 12.03
C GLY A 103 2.28 5.69 12.83
N THR A 104 2.12 5.44 14.14
CA THR A 104 3.20 5.09 15.09
C THR A 104 3.52 3.59 15.19
N LEU A 105 2.81 2.72 14.48
CA LEU A 105 3.01 1.27 14.51
C LEU A 105 3.13 0.72 13.08
N PRO A 106 3.80 -0.44 12.87
CA PRO A 106 3.93 -1.08 11.55
C PRO A 106 2.61 -1.48 10.87
N ASN A 107 1.47 -1.29 11.56
CA ASN A 107 0.12 -1.56 11.08
C ASN A 107 -0.65 -0.29 10.68
N HIS A 108 -0.04 0.89 10.89
CA HIS A 108 -0.47 2.20 10.40
C HIS A 108 -1.94 2.58 10.65
N SER A 109 -2.44 2.20 11.81
CA SER A 109 -3.73 2.65 12.34
C SER A 109 -3.59 4.01 13.03
N LEU A 110 -4.54 4.92 12.77
CA LEU A 110 -4.79 6.07 13.65
C LEU A 110 -5.64 5.60 14.85
N PRO A 111 -5.66 6.31 15.99
CA PRO A 111 -6.53 5.96 17.11
C PRO A 111 -7.99 5.77 16.65
N GLY A 112 -8.53 4.56 16.80
CA GLY A 112 -9.89 4.21 16.39
C GLY A 112 -10.12 3.94 14.89
N ILE A 113 -9.11 4.13 14.02
CA ILE A 113 -9.21 3.88 12.57
C ILE A 113 -8.24 2.77 12.18
N PRO A 114 -8.74 1.58 11.80
CA PRO A 114 -7.88 0.53 11.25
C PRO A 114 -7.12 1.07 10.04
N GLY A 115 -5.79 1.00 10.09
CA GLY A 115 -4.94 1.25 8.94
C GLY A 115 -5.11 0.19 7.86
N PRO A 116 -4.60 0.43 6.65
CA PRO A 116 -4.71 -0.50 5.53
C PRO A 116 -4.09 -1.87 5.87
N HIS A 117 -3.11 -1.91 6.78
CA HIS A 117 -2.43 -3.15 7.25
C HIS A 117 -2.91 -3.62 8.64
N ALA A 118 -3.85 -2.91 9.26
CA ALA A 118 -4.37 -3.24 10.58
C ALA A 118 -5.33 -4.43 10.52
N ALA A 119 -5.48 -5.13 11.66
CA ALA A 119 -6.48 -6.19 11.80
C ALA A 119 -7.88 -5.64 11.46
N GLY A 120 -8.56 -6.25 10.49
CA GLY A 120 -9.86 -5.80 9.98
C GLY A 120 -9.81 -4.89 8.74
N GLY A 121 -8.64 -4.40 8.31
CA GLY A 121 -8.47 -3.62 7.08
C GLY A 121 -8.69 -4.46 5.81
N VAL A 122 -8.98 -3.80 4.68
CA VAL A 122 -9.30 -4.49 3.42
C VAL A 122 -8.13 -5.37 2.97
N LEU A 123 -6.89 -4.87 2.95
CA LEU A 123 -5.72 -5.67 2.56
C LEU A 123 -5.52 -6.88 3.46
N ARG A 124 -5.75 -6.72 4.76
CA ARG A 124 -5.56 -7.80 5.72
C ARG A 124 -6.62 -8.89 5.58
N THR A 125 -7.85 -8.51 5.24
CA THR A 125 -8.97 -9.44 5.08
C THR A 125 -9.00 -10.12 3.71
N THR A 126 -8.43 -9.50 2.67
CA THR A 126 -8.48 -10.03 1.30
C THR A 126 -7.16 -10.56 0.78
N ILE A 127 -6.03 -9.93 1.11
CA ILE A 127 -4.69 -10.29 0.60
C ILE A 127 -3.85 -11.01 1.66
N GLN A 128 -3.77 -10.51 2.89
CA GLN A 128 -2.91 -11.12 3.92
C GLN A 128 -3.59 -12.26 4.71
N GLN A 129 -4.93 -12.30 4.72
CA GLN A 129 -5.83 -13.32 5.28
C GLN A 129 -5.40 -13.96 6.63
N GLY A 130 -5.07 -13.14 7.63
CA GLY A 130 -4.88 -13.61 9.01
C GLY A 130 -3.60 -14.44 9.25
N ARG A 131 -3.50 -15.09 10.43
CA ARG A 131 -2.30 -15.85 10.86
C ARG A 131 -1.96 -17.05 9.94
N LYS A 132 -2.92 -17.51 9.15
CA LYS A 132 -2.74 -18.56 8.13
C LYS A 132 -2.78 -17.90 6.75
N ALA A 133 -1.71 -17.18 6.44
CA ALA A 133 -1.52 -16.54 5.15
C ALA A 133 -1.46 -17.60 4.03
N LEU A 134 -2.02 -17.28 2.88
CA LEU A 134 -1.88 -18.05 1.65
C LEU A 134 -0.38 -18.38 1.39
N PRO A 135 -0.06 -19.58 0.87
CA PRO A 135 1.34 -19.99 0.70
C PRO A 135 2.10 -19.01 -0.21
N PRO A 136 3.43 -18.85 -0.02
CA PRO A 136 4.26 -18.11 -0.96
C PRO A 136 3.98 -18.53 -2.40
N GLY A 137 3.94 -17.56 -3.31
CA GLY A 137 3.58 -17.81 -4.70
C GLY A 137 2.08 -17.76 -5.01
N THR A 138 1.21 -17.59 -4.01
CA THR A 138 -0.22 -17.36 -4.25
C THR A 138 -0.45 -16.03 -4.96
N ILE A 139 -1.32 -16.06 -5.97
CA ILE A 139 -1.66 -14.95 -6.85
C ILE A 139 -3.03 -14.38 -6.45
N THR A 140 -3.15 -13.06 -6.39
CA THR A 140 -4.42 -12.35 -6.17
C THR A 140 -4.63 -11.30 -7.27
N ASP A 141 -5.77 -11.37 -7.95
CA ASP A 141 -6.21 -10.35 -8.90
C ASP A 141 -6.92 -9.22 -8.15
N LEU A 142 -6.41 -8.00 -8.28
CA LEU A 142 -6.94 -6.82 -7.58
C LEU A 142 -8.06 -6.12 -8.37
N ARG A 143 -8.39 -6.62 -9.57
CA ARG A 143 -9.46 -6.08 -10.42
C ARG A 143 -10.83 -6.66 -10.08
N LEU A 144 -10.86 -7.79 -9.37
CA LEU A 144 -12.06 -8.49 -8.93
C LEU A 144 -12.72 -7.84 -7.71
#